data_AF-A0A0A8J802-F1
#
_entry.id   AF-A0A0A8J802-F1
#
_cell.length_a   1.000
_cell.length_b   1.000
_cell.length_c   1.000
_cell.angle_alpha   90.00
_cell.angle_beta   90.00
_cell.angle_gamma   90.00
#
_symmetry.space_group_name_H-M   'P 1'
#
loop_
_entity.id
_entity.type
_entity.pdbx_description
1 polymer ?
#
loop_
_entity_poly.entity_id
_entity_poly.type
_entity_poly.pdbx_seq_one_letter_code
_entity_poly.pdbx_strand_id
1 'polypeptide(L)' 'QKVGEEGVETALAATVHDREELTNEASDLMYHLLVLLQDQELDLTAVIENLRKRHK' A
#
# COMPACT_ATOMS: atom_id res chain seq x y z
N GLN A 1 -12.50 3.01 1.04
CA GLN A 1 -13.02 1.75 0.46
C GLN A 1 -11.96 1.06 -0.40
N LYS A 2 -11.38 1.75 -1.39
CA LYS A 2 -10.38 1.18 -2.30
C LYS A 2 -9.14 0.56 -1.65
N VAL A 3 -8.44 1.28 -0.75
CA VAL A 3 -7.24 0.74 -0.05
C VAL A 3 -7.46 -0.64 0.59
N GLY A 4 -8.67 -0.93 1.10
CA GLY A 4 -8.97 -2.23 1.70
C GLY A 4 -9.19 -3.36 0.68
N GLU A 5 -9.72 -3.04 -0.49
CA GLU A 5 -9.94 -3.94 -1.62
C GLU A 5 -8.59 -4.36 -2.22
N GLU A 6 -7.77 -3.37 -2.62
CA GLU A 6 -6.43 -3.61 -3.19
C GLU A 6 -5.52 -4.39 -2.22
N GLY A 7 -5.70 -4.17 -0.91
CA GLY A 7 -4.94 -4.90 0.12
C GLY A 7 -5.27 -6.40 0.15
N VAL A 8 -6.53 -6.76 -0.12
CA VAL A 8 -6.95 -8.16 -0.23
C VAL A 8 -6.47 -8.76 -1.55
N GLU A 9 -6.59 -8.03 -2.66
CA GLU A 9 -6.17 -8.48 -3.99
C GLU A 9 -4.65 -8.69 -4.06
N THR A 10 -3.86 -7.76 -3.50
CA THR A 10 -2.40 -7.90 -3.33
C THR A 10 -2.06 -9.18 -2.56
N ALA A 11 -2.77 -9.47 -1.46
CA ALA A 11 -2.54 -10.67 -0.66
C ALA A 11 -2.90 -11.95 -1.43
N LEU A 12 -4.01 -11.94 -2.16
CA LEU A 12 -4.43 -13.05 -3.00
C LEU A 12 -3.42 -13.33 -4.13
N ALA A 13 -2.99 -12.30 -4.86
CA ALA A 13 -1.98 -12.41 -5.92
C ALA A 13 -0.67 -13.04 -5.40
N ALA A 14 -0.23 -12.63 -4.20
CA ALA A 14 0.93 -13.23 -3.54
C ALA A 14 0.72 -14.71 -3.20
N THR A 15 -0.48 -15.10 -2.74
CA THR A 15 -0.78 -16.51 -2.37
C THR A 15 -0.80 -17.46 -3.55
N VAL A 16 -1.17 -16.98 -4.74
CA VAL A 16 -1.17 -17.77 -5.99
C VAL A 16 0.12 -17.66 -6.78
N HIS A 17 1.13 -16.95 -6.23
CA HIS A 17 2.43 -16.71 -6.87
C HIS A 17 2.35 -16.00 -8.24
N ASP A 18 1.30 -15.21 -8.46
CA ASP A 18 1.18 -14.38 -9.66
C ASP A 18 1.96 -13.08 -9.48
N ARG A 19 3.12 -12.99 -10.13
CA ARG A 19 4.01 -11.82 -10.00
C ARG A 19 3.54 -10.62 -10.78
N GLU A 20 2.86 -10.82 -11.90
CA GLU A 20 2.35 -9.73 -12.72
C GLU A 20 1.21 -9.05 -11.98
N GLU A 21 0.24 -9.84 -11.52
CA GLU A 21 -0.89 -9.34 -10.76
C GLU A 21 -0.45 -8.74 -9.43
N LEU A 22 0.48 -9.38 -8.71
CA LEU A 22 1.03 -8.81 -7.47
C LEU A 22 1.66 -7.43 -7.70
N THR A 23 2.30 -7.21 -8.86
CA THR A 23 2.91 -5.92 -9.18
C THR A 23 1.83 -4.87 -9.47
N ASN A 24 0.77 -5.23 -10.18
CA ASN A 24 -0.35 -4.34 -10.49
C ASN A 24 -1.09 -3.94 -9.21
N GLU A 25 -1.53 -4.93 -8.42
CA GLU A 25 -2.29 -4.72 -7.19
C GLU A 25 -1.50 -3.96 -6.12
N ALA A 26 -0.20 -4.25 -5.98
CA ALA A 26 0.65 -3.48 -5.08
C ALA A 26 0.81 -2.02 -5.55
N SER A 27 0.80 -1.78 -6.86
CA SER A 27 0.87 -0.42 -7.41
C SER A 27 -0.42 0.35 -7.14
N ASP A 28 -1.58 -0.29 -7.30
CA ASP A 28 -2.89 0.32 -7.03
C ASP A 28 -3.10 0.56 -5.54
N LEU A 29 -2.68 -0.38 -4.68
CA LEU A 29 -2.63 -0.19 -3.23
C LEU A 29 -1.77 1.02 -2.84
N MET A 30 -0.57 1.14 -3.42
CA MET A 30 0.32 2.29 -3.15
C MET A 30 -0.30 3.60 -3.62
N TYR A 31 -0.90 3.62 -4.81
CA TYR A 31 -1.60 4.80 -5.33
C TYR A 31 -2.72 5.24 -4.40
N HIS A 32 -3.63 4.32 -4.04
CA HIS A 32 -4.75 4.62 -3.16
C HIS A 32 -4.33 4.98 -1.74
N LEU A 33 -3.25 4.39 -1.23
CA LEU A 33 -2.67 4.78 0.06
C LEU A 33 -2.16 6.22 0.01
N LEU A 34 -1.44 6.63 -1.04
CA LEU A 34 -0.95 8.00 -1.18
C LEU A 34 -2.10 9.01 -1.24
N VAL A 35 -3.15 8.72 -2.01
CA VAL A 35 -4.35 9.56 -2.07
C VAL A 35 -5.02 9.67 -0.70
N LEU A 36 -5.17 8.55 0.02
CA LEU A 36 -5.76 8.54 1.36
C LEU A 36 -4.93 9.36 2.36
N LEU A 37 -3.60 9.24 2.32
CA LEU A 37 -2.73 10.03 3.20
C LEU A 37 -2.93 11.53 2.95
N GLN A 38 -2.92 11.95 1.68
CA GLN A 38 -3.12 13.36 1.34
C GLN A 38 -4.49 13.90 1.75
N ASP A 39 -5.55 13.10 1.58
CA ASP A 39 -6.91 13.42 2.05
C ASP A 39 -6.97 13.63 3.58
N GLN A 40 -6.09 12.95 4.32
CA GLN A 40 -5.98 13.06 5.78
C GLN A 40 -4.90 14.06 6.23
N GLU A 41 -4.46 14.96 5.35
CA GLU A 41 -3.41 15.97 5.60
C GLU A 41 -2.05 15.34 6.02
N LEU A 42 -1.79 14.11 5.57
CA LEU A 42 -0.54 13.37 5.78
C LEU A 42 0.20 13.16 4.45
N ASP A 43 1.52 13.01 4.53
CA ASP A 43 2.34 12.62 3.39
C ASP A 43 3.04 11.27 3.62
N LEU A 44 3.63 10.73 2.55
CA LEU A 44 4.40 9.49 2.64
C LEU A 44 5.62 9.64 3.57
N THR A 45 6.18 10.85 3.69
CA THR A 45 7.31 11.16 4.57
C THR A 45 7.00 10.83 6.02
N ALA A 46 5.81 11.20 6.50
CA ALA A 46 5.36 10.90 7.86
C ALA A 46 5.33 9.39 8.13
N VAL A 47 4.89 8.59 7.15
CA VAL A 47 4.89 7.12 7.24
C VAL A 47 6.32 6.57 7.25
N ILE A 48 7.19 7.04 6.35
CA ILE A 48 8.60 6.63 6.27
C ILE A 48 9.33 6.92 7.60
N GLU A 49 9.15 8.09 8.18
CA GLU A 49 9.73 8.45 9.48
C GLU A 49 9.20 7.57 10.60
N ASN A 50 7.91 7.22 10.58
CA ASN A 50 7.35 6.26 11.53
C ASN A 50 8.02 4.88 11.40
N LEU A 51 8.19 4.37 10.18
CA LEU A 51 8.85 3.09 9.92
C LEU A 51 10.34 3.11 10.33
N ARG A 52 11.06 4.21 10.09
CA ARG A 52 12.44 4.39 10.56
C ARG A 52 12.56 4.31 12.07
N LYS A 53 11.59 4.86 12.81
CA LYS A 53 11.56 4.78 14.28
C LYS A 53 11.33 3.35 14.79
N ARG A 54 10.59 2.50 14.06
CA ARG A 54 10.32 1.10 14.43
C ARG A 54 11.50 0.15 14.19
N HIS A 55 12.38 0.48 13.25
CA HIS A 55 13.57 -0.32 12.91
C HIS A 55 14.83 0.08 13.70
N LYS A 56 14.71 0.99 14.67
CA LYS A 56 15.76 1.28 15.66
C LYS A 56 15.59 0.41 16.88
#